data_AF-A0A938NHE1-F1
#
_entry.id   AF-A0A938NHE1-F1
#
_cell.length_a   1.000
_cell.length_b   1.000
_cell.length_c   1.000
_cell.angle_alpha   90.00
_cell.angle_beta   90.00
_cell.angle_gamma   90.00
#
_symmetry.space_group_name_H-M   'P 1'
#
loop_
_entity.id
_entity.type
_entity.pdbx_description
1 polymer ?
#
loop_
_entity_poly.entity_id
_entity_poly.type
_entity_poly.pdbx_seq_one_letter_code
_entity_poly.pdbx_strand_id
1 'polypeptide(L)' 'ARSLPVTTVVSGIDSREVLRQNLDIVRRFTPLTAQAMAGLRNRVAAYAADGRFELFKSSRAYDGRIGREQHGLRF' A
#
# COMPACT_ATOMS: atom_id res chain seq x y z
N ALA A 1 7.39 4.65 -2.12
CA ALA A 1 7.37 5.14 -0.73
C ALA A 1 8.50 6.13 -0.45
N ARG A 2 9.78 5.74 -0.52
CA ARG A 2 10.93 6.60 -0.13
C ARG A 2 11.17 7.87 -0.95
N SER A 3 10.55 8.04 -2.12
CA SER A 3 10.60 9.30 -2.89
C SER A 3 9.57 10.33 -2.44
N LEU A 4 8.78 10.03 -1.41
CA LEU A 4 7.80 10.94 -0.80
C LEU A 4 8.42 11.58 0.46
N PRO A 5 7.92 12.74 0.91
CA PRO A 5 8.40 13.42 2.12
C PRO A 5 7.90 12.71 3.39
N VAL A 6 8.46 11.53 3.67
CA VAL A 6 8.12 10.72 4.85
C VAL A 6 9.32 10.63 5.78
N THR A 7 9.08 10.75 7.09
CA THR A 7 10.15 10.69 8.11
C THR A 7 10.72 9.27 8.27
N THR A 8 9.88 8.25 8.12
CA THR A 8 10.28 6.86 8.33
C THR A 8 9.53 5.95 7.37
N VAL A 9 10.22 4.90 6.89
CA VAL A 9 9.63 3.83 6.08
C VAL A 9 9.83 2.53 6.84
N VAL A 10 8.72 1.89 7.22
CA VAL A 10 8.71 0.56 7.85
C VAL A 10 8.60 -0.51 6.76
N SER A 11 9.35 -1.61 6.91
CA SER A 11 9.32 -2.74 5.98
C SER A 11 9.38 -4.06 6.75
N GLY A 12 8.53 -5.02 6.36
CA GLY A 12 8.53 -6.37 6.92
C GLY A 12 9.73 -7.18 6.45
N ILE A 13 10.23 -8.07 7.30
CA ILE A 13 11.37 -8.95 7.04
C ILE A 13 11.05 -10.31 7.67
N ASP A 14 10.72 -11.29 6.85
CA ASP A 14 10.44 -12.67 7.28
C ASP A 14 11.62 -13.61 7.04
N SER A 15 12.66 -13.15 6.35
CA SER A 15 13.80 -13.95 5.94
C SER A 15 15.08 -13.13 5.81
N ARG A 16 16.23 -13.82 5.85
CA ARG A 16 17.55 -13.22 5.61
C ARG A 16 17.74 -12.70 4.19
N GLU A 17 16.99 -13.24 3.23
CA GLU A 17 17.00 -12.77 1.85
C GLU A 17 16.32 -11.40 1.73
N VAL A 18 15.11 -11.27 2.27
CA VAL A 18 14.39 -9.99 2.31
C VAL A 18 15.18 -8.94 3.09
N LEU A 19 15.85 -9.33 4.18
CA LEU A 19 16.76 -8.42 4.90
C LEU A 19 17.85 -7.86 3.98
N ARG A 20 18.58 -8.74 3.27
CA ARG A 20 19.66 -8.33 2.37
C ARG A 20 19.15 -7.44 1.25
N GLN A 21 18.02 -7.82 0.63
CA GLN A 21 17.37 -7.01 -0.40
C GLN A 21 17.01 -5.62 0.13
N ASN A 22 16.37 -5.54 1.30
CA ASN A 22 15.97 -4.28 1.91
C ASN A 22 17.19 -3.37 2.12
N LEU A 23 18.26 -3.90 2.70
CA LEU A 23 19.53 -3.20 2.91
C LEU A 23 20.14 -2.67 1.60
N ASP A 24 20.15 -3.50 0.55
CA ASP A 24 20.68 -3.12 -0.76
C ASP A 24 19.86 -2.01 -1.40
N ILE A 25 18.52 -2.07 -1.29
CA ILE A 25 17.65 -0.99 -1.78
C ILE A 25 17.96 0.31 -1.04
N VAL A 26 18.17 0.29 0.30
CA VAL A 26 18.47 1.56 1.02
C VAL A 26 19.83 2.12 0.63
N ARG A 27 20.85 1.25 0.46
CA ARG A 27 22.21 1.67 0.07
C ARG A 27 22.29 2.29 -1.31
N ARG A 28 21.44 1.83 -2.24
CA ARG A 28 21.47 2.24 -3.65
C ARG A 28 20.30 3.13 -4.05
N PHE A 29 19.53 3.60 -3.06
CA PHE A 29 18.30 4.34 -3.34
C PHE A 29 18.60 5.65 -4.07
N THR A 30 17.89 5.88 -5.18
CA THR A 30 17.83 7.18 -5.86
C THR A 30 16.37 7.60 -5.96
N PRO A 31 16.00 8.82 -5.51
CA PRO A 31 14.64 9.31 -5.63
C PRO A 31 14.16 9.32 -7.10
N LEU A 32 12.90 8.95 -7.33
CA LEU A 32 12.27 9.09 -8.63
C LEU A 32 12.10 10.58 -8.96
N THR A 33 12.30 10.94 -10.24
CA THR A 33 11.95 12.26 -10.75
C THR A 33 10.43 12.47 -10.72
N ALA A 34 9.98 13.73 -10.76
CA ALA A 34 8.56 14.05 -10.83
C ALA A 34 7.86 13.36 -12.01
N GLN A 35 8.52 13.35 -13.18
CA GLN A 35 8.02 12.67 -14.39
C GLN A 35 7.93 11.15 -14.19
N ALA A 36 8.95 10.52 -13.61
CA ALA A 36 8.92 9.09 -13.33
C ALA A 36 7.81 8.72 -12.33
N MET A 37 7.60 9.53 -11.30
CA MET A 37 6.49 9.35 -10.37
C MET A 37 5.12 9.51 -11.04
N ALA A 38 4.95 10.51 -11.93
CA ALA A 38 3.72 10.70 -12.69
C ALA A 38 3.44 9.50 -13.60
N GLY A 39 4.46 9.01 -14.32
CA GLY A 39 4.35 7.81 -15.15
C GLY A 39 3.96 6.56 -14.33
N LEU A 40 4.53 6.39 -13.13
CA LEU A 40 4.15 5.30 -12.23
C LEU A 40 2.68 5.39 -11.81
N ARG A 41 2.20 6.58 -11.40
CA ARG A 41 0.80 6.80 -11.00
C ARG A 41 -0.16 6.47 -12.12
N ASN A 42 0.12 6.93 -13.34
CA ASN A 42 -0.72 6.65 -14.51
C ASN A 42 -0.83 5.15 -14.80
N ARG A 43 0.30 4.43 -14.72
CA ARG A 43 0.34 2.98 -14.96
C ARG A 43 -0.50 2.18 -13.97
N VAL A 44 -0.57 2.61 -12.71
CA VAL A 44 -1.27 1.86 -11.66
C VAL A 44 -2.69 2.37 -11.39
N ALA A 45 -3.12 3.46 -12.02
CA ALA A 45 -4.38 4.13 -11.74
C ALA A 45 -5.59 3.17 -11.80
N ALA A 46 -5.69 2.35 -12.84
CA ALA A 46 -6.80 1.40 -13.02
C ALA A 46 -6.85 0.28 -11.95
N TYR A 47 -5.74 0.01 -11.26
CA TYR A 47 -5.68 -1.00 -10.20
C TYR A 47 -5.86 -0.40 -8.80
N ALA A 48 -5.53 0.88 -8.64
CA ALA A 48 -5.57 1.58 -7.36
C ALA A 48 -6.90 2.30 -7.09
N ALA A 49 -7.78 2.44 -8.08
CA ALA A 49 -8.95 3.33 -8.00
C ALA A 49 -10.13 2.80 -7.17
N ASP A 50 -10.40 1.50 -7.18
CA ASP A 50 -11.68 0.94 -6.70
C ASP A 50 -11.55 0.05 -5.44
N GLY A 51 -10.32 -0.18 -4.95
CA GLY A 51 -10.08 -0.98 -3.74
C GLY A 51 -10.42 -2.46 -3.87
N ARG A 52 -10.64 -2.99 -5.07
CA ARG A 52 -11.12 -4.37 -5.32
C ARG A 52 -10.20 -5.48 -4.82
N PHE A 53 -8.93 -5.19 -4.55
CA PHE A 53 -7.93 -6.17 -4.14
C PHE A 53 -7.84 -6.39 -2.63
N GLU A 54 -8.52 -5.58 -1.81
CA GLU A 54 -8.46 -5.65 -0.35
C GLU A 54 -9.81 -5.26 0.28
N LEU A 55 -10.82 -6.10 0.04
CA LEU A 55 -12.19 -5.86 0.49
C LEU A 55 -12.35 -5.79 2.01
N PHE A 56 -11.42 -6.35 2.80
CA PHE A 56 -11.45 -6.18 4.25
C PHE A 56 -11.26 -4.71 4.66
N LYS A 57 -10.49 -3.93 3.89
CA LYS A 57 -10.26 -2.50 4.16
C LYS A 57 -11.15 -1.58 3.34
N SER A 58 -11.58 -2.01 2.14
CA SER A 58 -12.31 -1.17 1.19
C SER A 58 -13.81 -1.42 1.16
N SER A 59 -14.30 -2.39 1.92
CA SER A 59 -15.73 -2.70 2.01
C SER A 59 -16.14 -2.99 3.45
N ARG A 60 -17.45 -3.03 3.68
CA ARG A 60 -18.06 -3.42 4.95
C ARG A 60 -18.43 -4.90 5.00
N ALA A 61 -17.99 -5.68 4.00
CA ALA A 61 -18.35 -7.09 3.88
C ALA A 61 -17.84 -7.93 5.06
N TYR A 62 -16.73 -7.50 5.68
CA TYR A 62 -16.05 -8.22 6.76
C TYR A 62 -16.21 -7.57 8.13
N ASP A 63 -17.03 -6.52 8.24
CA ASP A 63 -17.29 -5.87 9.53
C ASP A 63 -18.02 -6.85 10.48
N GLY A 64 -17.71 -6.74 11.77
CA GLY A 64 -18.46 -7.43 12.81
C GLY A 64 -19.92 -6.97 12.86
N ARG A 65 -20.79 -7.77 13.47
CA ARG A 65 -22.25 -7.53 13.52
C ARG A 65 -22.63 -6.07 13.85
N ILE A 66 -22.07 -5.51 14.92
CA ILE A 66 -22.38 -4.14 15.35
C ILE A 66 -21.99 -3.12 14.27
N GLY A 67 -20.82 -3.27 13.64
CA GLY A 67 -20.37 -2.36 12.57
C GLY A 67 -21.27 -2.43 11.34
N ARG A 68 -21.72 -3.63 10.97
CA ARG A 68 -22.69 -3.80 9.87
C ARG A 68 -24.03 -3.15 10.18
N GLU A 69 -24.56 -3.37 11.38
CA GLU A 69 -25.81 -2.75 11.86
C GLU A 69 -25.73 -1.22 11.83
N GLN A 70 -24.62 -0.62 12.30
CA GLN A 70 -24.37 0.83 12.24
C GLN A 70 -24.34 1.39 10.82
N HIS A 71 -24.03 0.54 9.84
CA HIS A 71 -23.97 0.89 8.43
C HIS A 71 -25.21 0.47 7.65
N GLY A 72 -26.29 0.08 8.33
CA GLY A 72 -27.56 -0.31 7.70
C GLY A 72 -27.49 -1.63 6.94
N LEU A 73 -26.43 -2.42 7.13
CA LEU A 73 -26.23 -3.72 6.51
C LEU A 73 -26.81 -4.78 7.43
N ARG A 74 -27.92 -5.40 7.01
CA ARG A 74 -28.52 -6.53 7.73
C ARG A 74 -27.91 -7.86 7.25
N PHE A 75 -28.05 -8.89 8.06
CA PHE A 75 -27.60 -10.27 7.77
C PHE A 75 -28.41 -10.87 6.63
#